data_AF-A0AAV0ZET5-F1
#
_entry.id   AF-A0AAV0ZET5-F1
#
_cell.length_a   1.000
_cell.length_b   1.000
_cell.length_c   1.000
_cell.angle_alpha   90.00
_cell.angle_beta   90.00
_cell.angle_gamma   90.00
#
_symmetry.space_group_name_H-M   'P 1'
#
loop_
_entity.id
_entity.type
_entity.pdbx_description
1 polymer ?
#
loop_
_entity_poly.entity_id
_entity_poly.type
_entity_poly.pdbx_seq_one_letter_code
_entity_poly.pdbx_strand_id
1 'polypeptide(L)'
;MQLHFSPSMRSITISSNNGFIDLMKIKVAACHISYRTLFHTILILAFLLPFVFILTALVTLEGVNKCSSLDCLGRRLGPRLLGRTDNSARLVKDFYNILNEVKTGEIPSSLNLPDSFDQMVSDMKDNKYDAKTFALMLKGMMEKFEKEIRESKFAELMNKHFAASSVPKGINCLSLRLTDEYSSNAHARKQLPPPELLPMLSDNSYHHFILSTDNILAASVVVASTVQSSQKPENIVFHVITDKKTYAAMHSWFALNPPSPAIVEVKGIHQFDWLTRENVPVLEAVESQNGVRDYYHGNHLLGANLSDTNPRKFASKLQARSPKYISLLNHIRIYIPELFPNLDKVVFLDDDVVVQRDLSPLWEIEMNGKVNGAVETCRGEDDWVMSKHLKNYFNFSHPLIAGHLDPDECAWAYGMNVFDLRTWRTSNIRETYHSWLKENLRSNMTMWKLGTLPPALIAFRGHVYPIDSSWHMLGLGYQNKTNVEDVKMAAVIHYNGQSKPWLEIGFEHLRPFWNKYVNYSNDFVRNCNIMDS
;
A
#
# COMPACT_ATOMS: atom_id res chain seq x y z
N MET A 1 98.82 9.51 28.67
CA MET A 1 98.65 8.07 28.96
C MET A 1 97.65 7.53 27.94
N GLN A 2 98.12 6.81 26.93
CA GLN A 2 97.28 6.27 25.85
C GLN A 2 97.12 4.77 26.07
N LEU A 3 95.87 4.29 26.03
CA LEU A 3 95.49 2.89 26.19
C LEU A 3 95.15 2.32 24.82
N HIS A 4 95.94 1.35 24.35
CA HIS A 4 95.65 0.63 23.11
C HIS A 4 95.13 -0.78 23.42
N PHE A 5 93.92 -1.06 22.94
CA PHE A 5 93.30 -2.38 23.00
C PHE A 5 93.54 -3.12 21.68
N SER A 6 94.01 -4.37 21.73
CA SER A 6 94.16 -5.18 20.52
C SER A 6 92.78 -5.67 20.02
N PRO A 7 92.57 -5.83 18.70
CA PRO A 7 91.28 -6.23 18.12
C PRO A 7 90.74 -7.59 18.59
N SER A 8 91.57 -8.41 19.24
CA SER A 8 91.19 -9.72 19.80
C SER A 8 90.86 -9.68 21.29
N MET A 9 90.95 -8.52 21.94
CA MET A 9 90.79 -8.33 23.40
C MET A 9 91.68 -9.21 24.30
N ARG A 10 92.78 -9.78 23.78
CA ARG A 10 93.64 -10.72 24.52
C ARG A 10 94.89 -10.12 25.17
N SER A 11 95.13 -8.82 25.01
CA SER A 11 96.20 -8.09 25.72
C SER A 11 95.92 -6.59 25.75
N ILE A 12 96.31 -5.93 26.84
CA ILE A 12 96.22 -4.47 27.04
C ILE A 12 97.65 -3.95 27.21
N THR A 13 98.03 -2.94 26.44
CA THR A 13 99.36 -2.31 26.53
C THR A 13 99.20 -0.86 27.00
N ILE A 14 99.91 -0.48 28.06
CA ILE A 14 99.89 0.87 28.66
C ILE A 14 101.28 1.47 28.47
N SER A 15 101.40 2.57 27.71
CA SER A 15 102.66 3.31 27.59
C SER A 15 102.59 4.65 28.32
N SER A 16 103.50 4.86 29.27
CA SER A 16 103.77 6.15 29.92
C SER A 16 105.18 6.63 29.53
N ASN A 17 105.39 7.95 29.52
CA ASN A 17 106.49 8.65 28.83
C ASN A 17 107.91 8.42 29.37
N ASN A 18 108.14 7.37 30.17
CA ASN A 18 109.45 6.94 30.65
C ASN A 18 109.58 5.41 30.53
N GLY A 19 110.00 4.94 29.35
CA GLY A 19 111.01 3.88 29.19
C GLY A 19 110.86 2.49 29.84
N PHE A 20 109.68 2.02 30.23
CA PHE A 20 109.48 0.61 30.64
C PHE A 20 108.15 0.04 30.10
N ILE A 21 108.22 -1.10 29.41
CA ILE A 21 107.08 -1.84 28.85
C ILE A 21 106.89 -3.11 29.70
N ASP A 22 105.72 -3.27 30.34
CA ASP A 22 105.38 -4.46 31.12
C ASP A 22 104.22 -5.21 30.46
N LEU A 23 104.39 -6.52 30.22
CA LEU A 23 103.50 -7.37 29.43
C LEU A 23 102.84 -8.44 30.30
N MET A 24 101.57 -8.25 30.68
CA MET A 24 100.80 -9.22 31.44
C MET A 24 100.03 -10.18 30.51
N LYS A 25 100.34 -11.49 30.57
CA LYS A 25 99.62 -12.56 29.84
C LYS A 25 98.57 -13.22 30.74
N ILE A 26 97.31 -13.27 30.29
CA ILE A 26 96.20 -13.97 30.96
C ILE A 26 96.04 -15.37 30.34
N LYS A 27 96.12 -16.43 31.16
CA LYS A 27 95.82 -17.83 30.78
C LYS A 27 94.33 -18.12 30.96
N VAL A 28 93.66 -18.66 29.93
CA VAL A 28 92.26 -19.13 29.98
C VAL A 28 92.24 -20.63 30.30
N ALA A 29 91.51 -21.02 31.34
CA ALA A 29 91.29 -22.42 31.72
C ALA A 29 90.02 -22.97 31.04
N ALA A 30 90.05 -24.25 30.62
CA ALA A 30 88.91 -24.95 30.02
C ALA A 30 87.92 -25.43 31.11
N CYS A 31 86.62 -25.24 30.87
CA CYS A 31 85.55 -25.61 31.82
C CYS A 31 84.87 -26.92 31.37
N HIS A 32 84.92 -27.96 32.20
CA HIS A 32 84.22 -29.22 32.00
C HIS A 32 82.72 -29.07 32.35
N ILE A 33 81.83 -29.40 31.40
CA ILE A 33 80.38 -29.43 31.64
C ILE A 33 80.02 -30.73 32.36
N SER A 34 79.35 -30.60 33.51
CA SER A 34 78.89 -31.73 34.34
C SER A 34 77.77 -32.52 33.67
N TYR A 35 77.85 -33.85 33.70
CA TYR A 35 76.85 -34.78 33.19
C TYR A 35 75.43 -34.54 33.75
N ARG A 36 75.34 -33.92 34.94
CA ARG A 36 74.08 -33.61 35.62
C ARG A 36 73.27 -32.50 34.91
N THR A 37 73.94 -31.50 34.33
CA THR A 37 73.27 -30.47 33.53
C THR A 37 72.80 -31.00 32.18
N LEU A 38 73.54 -31.95 31.59
CA LEU A 38 73.15 -32.62 30.34
C LEU A 38 71.90 -33.50 30.54
N PHE A 39 71.80 -34.18 31.68
CA PHE A 39 70.64 -35.00 32.00
C PHE A 39 69.36 -34.16 32.15
N HIS A 40 69.44 -33.01 32.84
CA HIS A 40 68.28 -32.13 33.01
C HIS A 40 67.88 -31.44 31.71
N THR A 41 68.81 -31.06 30.84
CA THR A 41 68.47 -30.52 29.51
C THR A 41 67.80 -31.57 28.63
N ILE A 42 68.28 -32.82 28.65
CA ILE A 42 67.65 -33.92 27.91
C ILE A 42 66.24 -34.21 28.45
N LEU A 43 66.06 -34.21 29.77
CA LEU A 43 64.74 -34.42 30.40
C LEU A 43 63.73 -33.32 30.03
N ILE A 44 64.18 -32.07 30.02
CA ILE A 44 63.36 -30.91 29.63
C ILE A 44 63.00 -30.98 28.14
N LEU A 45 63.96 -31.33 27.27
CA LEU A 45 63.69 -31.54 25.85
C LEU A 45 62.73 -32.71 25.62
N ALA A 46 62.86 -33.81 26.36
CA ALA A 46 61.97 -34.97 26.26
C ALA A 46 60.52 -34.63 26.66
N PHE A 47 60.31 -33.67 27.56
CA PHE A 47 58.97 -33.20 27.94
C PHE A 47 58.40 -32.14 26.99
N LEU A 48 59.25 -31.24 26.46
CA LEU A 48 58.81 -30.14 25.60
C LEU A 48 58.59 -30.56 24.14
N LEU A 49 59.41 -31.47 23.62
CA LEU A 49 59.33 -31.88 22.21
C LEU A 49 57.98 -32.50 21.83
N PRO A 50 57.35 -33.39 22.63
CA PRO A 50 56.02 -33.92 22.33
C PRO A 50 54.95 -32.82 22.31
N PHE A 51 55.05 -31.82 23.19
CA PHE A 51 54.12 -30.70 23.25
C PHE A 51 54.24 -29.79 22.03
N VAL A 52 55.48 -29.49 21.62
CA VAL A 52 55.76 -28.73 20.39
C VAL A 52 55.29 -29.50 19.16
N PHE A 53 55.52 -30.82 19.12
CA PHE A 53 55.07 -31.68 18.02
C PHE A 53 53.54 -31.77 17.93
N ILE A 54 52.83 -31.91 19.05
CA ILE A 54 51.36 -31.90 19.07
C ILE A 54 50.84 -30.53 18.62
N LEU A 55 51.45 -29.43 19.09
CA LEU A 55 51.04 -28.07 18.72
C LEU A 55 51.23 -27.82 17.22
N THR A 56 52.37 -28.22 16.65
CA THR A 56 52.61 -28.09 15.20
C THR A 56 51.74 -29.03 14.39
N ALA A 57 51.51 -30.27 14.84
CA ALA A 57 50.62 -31.21 14.18
C ALA A 57 49.17 -30.71 14.13
N LEU A 58 48.68 -30.09 15.21
CA LEU A 58 47.33 -29.52 15.29
C LEU A 58 47.17 -28.30 14.36
N VAL A 59 48.22 -27.48 14.23
CA VAL A 59 48.28 -26.37 13.26
C VAL A 59 48.32 -26.86 11.81
N THR A 60 48.89 -28.05 11.54
CA THR A 60 48.90 -28.64 10.19
C THR A 60 47.62 -29.40 9.83
N LEU A 61 46.87 -29.91 10.82
CA LEU A 61 45.64 -30.68 10.63
C LEU A 61 44.38 -29.78 10.51
N GLU A 62 44.36 -28.60 11.14
CA GLU A 62 43.36 -27.56 10.85
C GLU A 62 43.74 -26.83 9.54
N GLY A 63 43.50 -27.50 8.41
CA GLY A 63 43.72 -26.89 7.10
C GLY A 63 42.94 -25.59 6.94
N VAL A 64 43.61 -24.53 6.44
CA VAL A 64 43.14 -23.58 5.41
C VAL A 64 44.16 -22.43 5.23
N ASN A 65 44.66 -22.33 4.00
CA ASN A 65 45.06 -21.13 3.23
C ASN A 65 46.11 -20.14 3.77
N LYS A 66 47.21 -20.06 3.00
CA LYS A 66 48.03 -18.86 2.71
C LYS A 66 48.22 -17.87 3.88
N CYS A 67 48.98 -18.24 4.90
CA CYS A 67 49.64 -17.25 5.76
C CYS A 67 51.11 -17.63 5.97
N SER A 68 51.97 -17.25 5.03
CA SER A 68 53.41 -17.40 5.13
C SER A 68 54.04 -16.11 5.69
N SER A 69 53.84 -15.86 6.98
CA SER A 69 54.70 -14.96 7.76
C SER A 69 54.51 -15.18 9.26
N LEU A 70 55.57 -14.91 10.03
CA LEU A 70 55.61 -14.89 11.50
C LEU A 70 54.54 -13.98 12.16
N ASP A 71 53.81 -13.21 11.36
CA ASP A 71 52.78 -12.25 11.79
C ASP A 71 51.46 -12.93 12.21
N CYS A 72 51.21 -14.16 11.74
CA CYS A 72 49.99 -14.92 12.07
C CYS A 72 50.03 -15.52 13.50
N LEU A 73 51.21 -15.75 14.09
CA LEU A 73 51.33 -16.23 15.48
C LEU A 73 50.91 -15.17 16.51
N GLY A 74 51.02 -13.88 16.16
CA GLY A 74 50.59 -12.77 17.01
C GLY A 74 49.07 -12.56 17.08
N ARG A 75 48.28 -13.21 16.20
CA ARG A 75 46.82 -13.04 16.15
C ARG A 75 46.02 -14.08 16.95
N ARG A 76 46.58 -15.24 17.27
CA ARG A 76 45.85 -16.33 18.00
C ARG A 76 46.26 -16.49 19.47
N LEU A 77 47.44 -16.02 19.88
CA LEU A 77 47.77 -15.77 21.30
C LEU A 77 47.27 -14.37 21.64
N GLY A 78 46.08 -14.30 22.24
CA GLY A 78 45.20 -13.12 22.19
C GLY A 78 45.80 -11.78 22.72
N PRO A 79 45.14 -10.64 22.40
CA PRO A 79 45.60 -9.29 22.77
C PRO A 79 45.64 -8.99 24.28
N ARG A 80 45.27 -9.95 25.14
CA ARG A 80 45.13 -9.75 26.59
C ARG A 80 46.44 -9.79 27.37
N LEU A 81 47.51 -10.38 26.85
CA LEU A 81 48.78 -10.54 27.59
C LEU A 81 49.83 -9.44 27.32
N LEU A 82 49.66 -8.63 26.27
CA LEU A 82 50.62 -7.58 25.88
C LEU A 82 50.01 -6.19 25.70
N GLY A 83 48.82 -5.94 26.26
CA GLY A 83 48.25 -4.58 26.35
C GLY A 83 48.02 -3.88 25.01
N ARG A 84 47.90 -4.63 23.91
CA ARG A 84 47.56 -4.06 22.60
C ARG A 84 46.05 -4.15 22.44
N THR A 85 45.35 -3.09 22.86
CA THR A 85 43.91 -2.92 22.59
C THR A 85 43.63 -3.14 21.11
N ASP A 86 42.57 -3.89 20.82
CA ASP A 86 42.13 -4.18 19.45
C ASP A 86 41.73 -2.85 18.78
N ASN A 87 42.62 -2.30 17.96
CA ASN A 87 42.49 -0.95 17.41
C ASN A 87 41.22 -0.78 16.55
N SER A 88 40.70 -1.88 15.99
CA SER A 88 39.44 -1.94 15.25
C SER A 88 38.23 -1.69 16.16
N ALA A 89 38.15 -2.37 17.31
CA ALA A 89 37.09 -2.17 18.30
C ALA A 89 37.11 -0.75 18.89
N ARG A 90 38.32 -0.18 19.07
CA ARG A 90 38.49 1.21 19.48
C ARG A 90 37.98 2.18 18.43
N LEU A 91 38.34 2.00 17.15
CA LEU A 91 37.87 2.83 16.04
C LEU A 91 36.35 2.81 15.90
N VAL A 92 35.71 1.64 16.00
CA VAL A 92 34.25 1.51 15.93
C VAL A 92 33.58 2.23 17.09
N LYS A 93 34.13 2.12 18.31
CA LYS A 93 33.63 2.83 19.49
C LYS A 93 33.77 4.34 19.34
N ASP A 94 34.91 4.81 18.87
CA ASP A 94 35.17 6.24 18.65
C ASP A 94 34.23 6.79 17.56
N PHE A 95 34.01 6.04 16.48
CA PHE A 95 33.08 6.41 15.43
C PHE A 95 31.61 6.45 15.91
N TYR A 96 31.19 5.48 16.73
CA TYR A 96 29.87 5.49 17.36
C TYR A 96 29.66 6.70 18.27
N ASN A 97 30.68 7.09 19.06
CA ASN A 97 30.62 8.28 19.89
C ASN A 97 30.48 9.55 19.04
N ILE A 98 31.21 9.64 17.92
CA ILE A 98 31.10 10.76 16.98
C ILE A 98 29.71 10.82 16.34
N LEU A 99 29.15 9.69 15.90
CA LEU A 99 27.80 9.65 15.36
C LEU A 99 26.76 10.10 16.39
N ASN A 100 26.92 9.72 17.66
CA ASN A 100 26.05 10.19 18.74
C ASN A 100 26.20 11.69 19.01
N GLU A 101 27.41 12.24 18.96
CA GLU A 101 27.65 13.68 19.09
C GLU A 101 26.98 14.45 17.94
N VAL A 102 27.15 13.96 16.71
CA VAL A 102 26.61 14.56 15.49
C VAL A 102 25.09 14.40 15.40
N LYS A 103 24.51 13.35 15.98
CA LYS A 103 23.06 13.10 15.99
C LYS A 103 22.27 14.32 16.44
N THR A 104 22.71 15.03 17.47
CA THR A 104 22.03 16.22 18.01
C THR A 104 22.59 17.56 17.51
N GLY A 105 23.77 17.57 16.86
CA GLY A 105 24.39 18.79 16.35
C GLY A 105 23.75 19.29 15.04
N GLU A 106 23.69 20.60 14.84
CA GLU A 106 23.25 21.18 13.57
C GLU A 106 24.30 20.95 12.47
N ILE A 107 23.84 20.72 11.24
CA ILE A 107 24.72 20.60 10.08
C ILE A 107 25.14 22.02 9.66
N PRO A 108 26.45 22.33 9.57
CA PRO A 108 26.90 23.64 9.13
C PRO A 108 26.41 23.96 7.72
N SER A 109 25.86 25.17 7.53
CA SER A 109 25.37 25.64 6.22
C SER A 109 26.47 25.81 5.15
N SER A 110 27.75 25.84 5.57
CA SER A 110 28.91 25.88 4.68
C SER A 110 29.39 24.50 4.21
N LEU A 111 28.80 23.41 4.71
CA LEU A 111 29.19 22.05 4.35
C LEU A 111 28.53 21.65 3.02
N ASN A 112 29.35 21.49 1.97
CA ASN A 112 28.87 20.96 0.69
C ASN A 112 28.53 19.47 0.84
N LEU A 113 27.24 19.15 0.70
CA LEU A 113 26.75 17.78 0.78
C LEU A 113 26.84 17.12 -0.61
N PRO A 114 27.48 15.93 -0.73
CA PRO A 114 27.49 15.17 -1.97
C PRO A 114 26.08 14.79 -2.42
N ASP A 115 25.87 14.67 -3.73
CA ASP A 115 24.57 14.26 -4.31
C ASP A 115 24.41 12.73 -4.35
N SER A 116 25.49 11.97 -4.22
CA SER A 116 25.48 10.51 -4.25
C SER A 116 26.51 9.90 -3.30
N PHE A 117 26.32 8.63 -2.97
CA PHE A 117 27.30 7.86 -2.20
C PHE A 117 28.65 7.78 -2.91
N ASP A 118 28.66 7.59 -4.24
CA ASP A 118 29.89 7.51 -5.02
C ASP A 118 30.67 8.82 -5.00
N GLN A 119 29.97 9.96 -5.08
CA GLN A 119 30.57 11.27 -4.95
C GLN A 119 31.14 11.47 -3.55
N MET A 120 30.41 11.08 -2.50
CA MET A 120 30.92 11.11 -1.12
C MET A 120 32.22 10.31 -0.98
N VAL A 121 32.29 9.10 -1.56
CA VAL A 121 33.50 8.27 -1.53
C VAL A 121 34.65 8.92 -2.29
N SER A 122 34.39 9.54 -3.45
CA SER A 122 35.40 10.27 -4.22
C SER A 122 35.94 11.47 -3.45
N ASP A 123 35.04 12.30 -2.90
CA ASP A 123 35.40 13.49 -2.14
C ASP A 123 36.21 13.13 -0.88
N MET A 124 35.89 12.00 -0.24
CA MET A 124 36.64 11.47 0.90
C MET A 124 38.07 11.07 0.53
N LYS A 125 38.24 10.48 -0.65
CA LYS A 125 39.54 10.06 -1.16
C LYS A 125 40.44 11.27 -1.46
N ASP A 126 39.85 12.33 -2.01
CA ASP A 126 40.60 13.49 -2.48
C ASP A 126 40.87 14.52 -1.38
N ASN A 127 39.93 14.73 -0.44
CA ASN A 127 40.01 15.81 0.55
C ASN A 127 40.41 15.38 1.97
N LYS A 128 40.59 14.08 2.26
CA LYS A 128 41.03 13.53 3.56
C LYS A 128 40.28 14.12 4.78
N TYR A 129 38.95 14.09 4.75
CA TYR A 129 38.12 14.57 5.85
C TYR A 129 38.34 13.78 7.15
N ASP A 130 38.14 14.44 8.30
CA ASP A 130 38.14 13.77 9.61
C ASP A 130 36.82 13.01 9.86
N ALA A 131 36.83 12.10 10.83
CA ALA A 131 35.66 11.26 11.13
C ALA A 131 34.41 12.08 11.54
N LYS A 132 34.61 13.26 12.12
CA LYS A 132 33.53 14.19 12.50
C LYS A 132 32.89 14.83 11.27
N THR A 133 33.68 15.31 10.33
CA THR A 133 33.19 15.87 9.07
C THR A 133 32.51 14.79 8.22
N PHE A 134 33.07 13.57 8.17
CA PHE A 134 32.40 12.42 7.54
C PHE A 134 31.03 12.16 8.15
N ALA A 135 30.93 12.11 9.48
CA ALA A 135 29.67 11.88 10.17
C ALA A 135 28.65 13.00 9.92
N LEU A 136 29.09 14.26 9.87
CA LEU A 136 28.24 15.41 9.52
C LEU A 136 27.76 15.36 8.07
N MET A 137 28.63 15.01 7.12
CA MET A 137 28.27 14.83 5.71
C MET A 137 27.28 13.68 5.55
N LEU A 138 27.53 12.53 6.17
CA LEU A 138 26.63 11.38 6.14
C LEU A 138 25.25 11.74 6.72
N LYS A 139 25.22 12.40 7.89
CA LYS A 139 23.97 12.87 8.50
C LYS A 139 23.23 13.81 7.55
N GLY A 140 23.91 14.80 6.96
CA GLY A 140 23.28 15.74 6.05
C GLY A 140 22.78 15.10 4.76
N MET A 141 23.51 14.14 4.20
CA MET A 141 23.03 13.35 3.06
C MET A 141 21.80 12.51 3.44
N MET A 142 21.81 11.85 4.60
CA MET A 142 20.66 11.09 5.08
C MET A 142 19.42 11.98 5.30
N GLU A 143 19.56 13.13 5.96
CA GLU A 143 18.46 14.07 6.17
C GLU A 143 17.95 14.66 4.84
N LYS A 144 18.85 14.96 3.90
CA LYS A 144 18.49 15.39 2.53
C LYS A 144 17.71 14.30 1.80
N PHE A 145 18.20 13.06 1.77
CA PHE A 145 17.51 11.95 1.10
C PHE A 145 16.18 11.60 1.77
N GLU A 146 16.10 11.62 3.10
CA GLU A 146 14.84 11.42 3.82
C GLU A 146 13.81 12.49 3.45
N LYS A 147 14.24 13.76 3.35
CA LYS A 147 13.38 14.86 2.89
C LYS A 147 12.92 14.67 1.45
N GLU A 148 13.82 14.36 0.52
CA GLU A 148 13.51 14.15 -0.90
C GLU A 148 12.57 12.95 -1.11
N ILE A 149 12.80 11.83 -0.41
CA ILE A 149 11.91 10.67 -0.42
C ILE A 149 10.52 11.06 0.10
N ARG A 150 10.46 11.82 1.19
CA ARG A 150 9.19 12.26 1.78
C ARG A 150 8.41 13.17 0.83
N GLU A 151 9.07 14.15 0.21
CA GLU A 151 8.46 15.05 -0.78
C GLU A 151 7.96 14.28 -2.01
N SER A 152 8.79 13.37 -2.52
CA SER A 152 8.42 12.47 -3.62
C SER A 152 7.20 11.62 -3.26
N LYS A 153 7.11 11.12 -2.02
CA LYS A 153 5.97 10.32 -1.57
C LYS A 153 4.68 11.14 -1.51
N PHE A 154 4.74 12.40 -1.08
CA PHE A 154 3.58 13.28 -1.11
C PHE A 154 3.12 13.58 -2.54
N ALA A 155 4.06 13.85 -3.44
CA ALA A 155 3.77 14.06 -4.86
C ALA A 155 3.12 12.82 -5.49
N GLU A 156 3.67 11.63 -5.24
CA GLU A 156 3.09 10.34 -5.69
C GLU A 156 1.64 10.19 -5.22
N LEU A 157 1.37 10.39 -3.93
CA LEU A 157 0.02 10.27 -3.36
C LEU A 157 -0.97 11.28 -3.96
N MET A 158 -0.52 12.51 -4.21
CA MET A 158 -1.34 13.55 -4.84
C MET A 158 -1.64 13.20 -6.30
N ASN A 159 -0.62 12.82 -7.07
CA ASN A 159 -0.78 12.41 -8.46
C ASN A 159 -1.70 11.19 -8.58
N LYS A 160 -1.58 10.21 -7.68
CA LYS A 160 -2.48 9.07 -7.60
C LYS A 160 -3.93 9.49 -7.35
N HIS A 161 -4.16 10.45 -6.45
CA HIS A 161 -5.51 10.98 -6.18
C HIS A 161 -6.12 11.68 -7.39
N PHE A 162 -5.35 12.50 -8.10
CA PHE A 162 -5.81 13.14 -9.33
C PHE A 162 -6.06 12.13 -10.45
N ALA A 163 -5.17 11.17 -10.65
CA ALA A 163 -5.34 10.10 -11.65
C ALA A 163 -6.57 9.24 -11.36
N ALA A 164 -6.88 8.96 -10.08
CA ALA A 164 -8.06 8.20 -9.68
C ALA A 164 -9.38 8.98 -9.84
N SER A 165 -9.31 10.31 -9.85
CA SER A 165 -10.49 11.19 -9.92
C SER A 165 -10.71 11.78 -11.32
N SER A 166 -9.76 11.59 -12.24
CA SER A 166 -9.85 12.08 -13.61
C SER A 166 -10.58 11.10 -14.52
N VAL A 167 -11.12 11.61 -15.63
CA VAL A 167 -11.71 10.78 -16.68
C VAL A 167 -10.64 10.54 -17.76
N PRO A 168 -10.25 9.27 -18.02
CA PRO A 168 -9.30 8.94 -19.07
C PRO A 168 -9.77 9.42 -20.44
N LYS A 169 -8.83 9.82 -21.30
CA LYS A 169 -9.14 10.33 -22.65
C LYS A 169 -9.98 9.34 -23.47
N GLY A 170 -9.67 8.05 -23.40
CA GLY A 170 -10.42 7.02 -24.12
C GLY A 170 -11.87 6.86 -23.63
N ILE A 171 -12.10 6.90 -22.32
CA ILE A 171 -13.45 6.86 -21.74
C ILE A 171 -14.23 8.13 -22.10
N ASN A 172 -13.59 9.30 -22.07
CA ASN A 172 -14.22 10.54 -22.50
C ASN A 172 -14.58 10.52 -24.00
N CYS A 173 -13.69 10.01 -24.85
CA CYS A 173 -13.97 9.77 -26.27
C CYS A 173 -15.20 8.85 -26.46
N LEU A 174 -15.24 7.73 -25.73
CA LEU A 174 -16.34 6.77 -25.80
C LEU A 174 -17.68 7.46 -25.47
N SER A 175 -17.72 8.23 -24.38
CA SER A 175 -18.92 8.97 -23.99
C SER A 175 -19.38 9.97 -25.04
N LEU A 176 -18.45 10.76 -25.60
CA LEU A 176 -18.78 11.76 -26.62
C LEU A 176 -19.30 11.12 -27.91
N ARG A 177 -18.65 10.05 -28.39
CA ARG A 177 -19.08 9.35 -29.62
C ARG A 177 -20.43 8.69 -29.46
N LEU A 178 -20.70 8.04 -28.33
CA LEU A 178 -22.01 7.43 -28.08
C LEU A 178 -23.12 8.47 -27.90
N THR A 179 -22.79 9.65 -27.38
CA THR A 179 -23.74 10.78 -27.34
C THR A 179 -24.07 11.27 -28.74
N ASP A 180 -23.07 11.35 -29.63
CA ASP A 180 -23.28 11.70 -31.03
C ASP A 180 -24.17 10.68 -31.74
N GLU A 181 -23.93 9.38 -31.53
CA GLU A 181 -24.80 8.30 -32.02
C GLU A 181 -26.24 8.43 -31.50
N TYR A 182 -26.43 8.79 -30.22
CA TYR A 182 -27.76 9.01 -29.68
C TYR A 182 -28.52 10.10 -30.45
N SER A 183 -27.81 11.10 -30.97
CA SER A 183 -28.41 12.22 -31.70
C SER A 183 -28.74 11.87 -33.17
N SER A 184 -27.92 11.05 -33.83
CA SER A 184 -27.97 10.83 -35.28
C SER A 184 -28.45 9.43 -35.69
N ASN A 185 -28.30 8.41 -34.84
CA ASN A 185 -28.58 7.01 -35.14
C ASN A 185 -29.88 6.53 -34.47
N ALA A 186 -30.86 6.12 -35.28
CA ALA A 186 -32.14 5.61 -34.77
C ALA A 186 -31.98 4.32 -33.95
N HIS A 187 -31.00 3.46 -34.27
CA HIS A 187 -30.74 2.24 -33.52
C HIS A 187 -30.21 2.53 -32.12
N ALA A 188 -29.42 3.60 -31.95
CA ALA A 188 -28.90 4.03 -30.66
C ALA A 188 -30.00 4.55 -29.71
N ARG A 189 -31.16 4.94 -30.26
CA ARG A 189 -32.37 5.36 -29.53
C ARG A 189 -33.43 4.27 -29.42
N LYS A 190 -33.13 3.03 -29.82
CA LYS A 190 -34.07 1.92 -29.69
C LYS A 190 -34.46 1.73 -28.23
N GLN A 191 -35.76 1.59 -27.94
CA GLN A 191 -36.26 1.41 -26.58
C GLN A 191 -35.60 0.21 -25.88
N LEU A 192 -35.16 0.44 -24.64
CA LEU A 192 -34.52 -0.55 -23.79
C LEU A 192 -35.37 -0.80 -22.53
N PRO A 193 -35.95 -2.01 -22.38
CA PRO A 193 -36.00 -3.10 -23.35
C PRO A 193 -37.08 -2.87 -24.44
N PRO A 194 -37.15 -3.73 -25.47
CA PRO A 194 -38.27 -3.74 -26.41
C PRO A 194 -39.64 -3.84 -25.72
N PRO A 195 -40.72 -3.31 -26.31
CA PRO A 195 -42.06 -3.27 -25.70
C PRO A 195 -42.55 -4.61 -25.14
N GLU A 196 -42.20 -5.72 -25.80
CA GLU A 196 -42.62 -7.08 -25.44
C GLU A 196 -42.03 -7.54 -24.10
N LEU A 197 -40.90 -6.95 -23.69
CA LEU A 197 -40.16 -7.31 -22.48
C LEU A 197 -40.38 -6.32 -21.33
N LEU A 198 -41.13 -5.23 -21.53
CA LEU A 198 -41.43 -4.26 -20.48
C LEU A 198 -42.08 -4.86 -19.23
N PRO A 199 -43.00 -5.85 -19.30
CA PRO A 199 -43.58 -6.45 -18.10
C PRO A 199 -42.55 -7.10 -17.17
N MET A 200 -41.43 -7.59 -17.74
CA MET A 200 -40.37 -8.27 -16.99
C MET A 200 -39.57 -7.33 -16.08
N LEU A 201 -39.66 -6.01 -16.29
CA LEU A 201 -38.99 -5.02 -15.44
C LEU A 201 -39.56 -4.96 -14.02
N SER A 202 -40.72 -5.55 -13.78
CA SER A 202 -41.37 -5.63 -12.47
C SER A 202 -41.75 -7.06 -12.07
N ASP A 203 -41.31 -8.06 -12.81
CA ASP A 203 -41.64 -9.46 -12.57
C ASP A 203 -40.65 -10.10 -11.60
N ASN A 204 -41.09 -10.32 -10.36
CA ASN A 204 -40.29 -10.90 -9.29
C ASN A 204 -39.82 -12.37 -9.52
N SER A 205 -40.23 -13.01 -10.62
CA SER A 205 -39.66 -14.30 -11.04
C SER A 205 -38.28 -14.16 -11.70
N TYR A 206 -37.86 -12.95 -12.07
CA TYR A 206 -36.55 -12.64 -12.63
C TYR A 206 -35.53 -12.21 -11.57
N HIS A 207 -34.25 -12.32 -11.89
CA HIS A 207 -33.14 -11.84 -11.08
C HIS A 207 -32.80 -10.40 -11.46
N HIS A 208 -33.28 -9.45 -10.64
CA HIS A 208 -33.09 -8.02 -10.83
C HIS A 208 -31.77 -7.52 -10.24
N PHE A 209 -30.90 -7.00 -11.11
CA PHE A 209 -29.66 -6.36 -10.75
C PHE A 209 -29.77 -4.85 -10.93
N ILE A 210 -29.26 -4.09 -9.96
CA ILE A 210 -29.21 -2.64 -10.01
C ILE A 210 -27.75 -2.20 -10.08
N LEU A 211 -27.45 -1.34 -11.03
CA LEU A 211 -26.16 -0.70 -11.19
C LEU A 211 -26.37 0.81 -11.33
N SER A 212 -25.64 1.62 -10.56
CA SER A 212 -25.66 3.07 -10.73
C SER A 212 -24.27 3.65 -11.03
N THR A 213 -24.12 4.27 -12.20
CA THR A 213 -22.81 4.79 -12.65
C THR A 213 -22.92 5.79 -13.81
N ASP A 214 -21.93 6.67 -13.90
CA ASP A 214 -21.65 7.56 -15.03
C ASP A 214 -20.52 7.02 -15.94
N ASN A 215 -19.99 5.82 -15.66
CA ASN A 215 -18.93 5.19 -16.42
C ASN A 215 -19.48 4.06 -17.31
N ILE A 216 -19.58 4.34 -18.60
CA ILE A 216 -20.15 3.42 -19.61
C ILE A 216 -19.32 2.15 -19.76
N LEU A 217 -17.99 2.27 -19.78
CA LEU A 217 -17.10 1.13 -19.89
C LEU A 217 -17.25 0.21 -18.67
N ALA A 218 -17.30 0.80 -17.49
CA ALA A 218 -17.50 0.06 -16.25
C ALA A 218 -18.86 -0.65 -16.21
N ALA A 219 -19.93 0.05 -16.60
CA ALA A 219 -21.25 -0.55 -16.71
C ALA A 219 -21.28 -1.74 -17.67
N SER A 220 -20.60 -1.60 -18.82
CA SER A 220 -20.51 -2.68 -19.79
C SER A 220 -19.85 -3.95 -19.23
N VAL A 221 -18.81 -3.79 -18.41
CA VAL A 221 -18.09 -4.91 -17.79
C VAL A 221 -18.89 -5.57 -16.69
N VAL A 222 -19.57 -4.80 -15.83
CA VAL A 222 -20.44 -5.35 -14.79
C VAL A 222 -21.57 -6.18 -15.41
N VAL A 223 -22.25 -5.63 -16.42
CA VAL A 223 -23.33 -6.35 -17.12
C VAL A 223 -22.78 -7.57 -17.84
N ALA A 224 -21.71 -7.43 -18.64
CA ALA A 224 -21.13 -8.54 -19.38
C ALA A 224 -20.63 -9.66 -18.46
N SER A 225 -19.95 -9.31 -17.36
CA SER A 225 -19.43 -10.30 -16.41
C SER A 225 -20.53 -11.05 -15.67
N THR A 226 -21.62 -10.37 -15.32
CA THR A 226 -22.80 -10.99 -14.68
C THR A 226 -23.52 -11.92 -15.63
N VAL A 227 -23.75 -11.49 -16.88
CA VAL A 227 -24.44 -12.30 -17.90
C VAL A 227 -23.61 -13.53 -18.28
N GLN A 228 -22.31 -13.36 -18.55
CA GLN A 228 -21.44 -14.47 -18.95
C GLN A 228 -21.18 -15.49 -17.84
N SER A 229 -21.26 -15.07 -16.57
CA SER A 229 -21.05 -15.97 -15.42
C SER A 229 -22.33 -16.65 -14.95
N SER A 230 -23.49 -16.26 -15.49
CA SER A 230 -24.79 -16.80 -15.10
C SER A 230 -25.08 -18.15 -15.77
N GLN A 231 -25.73 -19.05 -15.02
CA GLN A 231 -26.23 -20.31 -15.56
C GLN A 231 -27.53 -20.14 -16.37
N LYS A 232 -28.30 -19.08 -16.08
CA LYS A 232 -29.58 -18.75 -16.73
C LYS A 232 -29.62 -17.25 -17.07
N PRO A 233 -28.80 -16.81 -18.05
CA PRO A 233 -28.72 -15.39 -18.41
C PRO A 233 -30.04 -14.79 -18.90
N GLU A 234 -30.97 -15.60 -19.41
CA GLU A 234 -32.32 -15.20 -19.82
C GLU A 234 -33.21 -14.72 -18.66
N ASN A 235 -32.88 -15.09 -17.41
CA ASN A 235 -33.60 -14.67 -16.21
C ASN A 235 -33.04 -13.36 -15.62
N ILE A 236 -32.05 -12.73 -16.26
CA ILE A 236 -31.39 -11.52 -15.75
C ILE A 236 -32.10 -10.27 -16.27
N VAL A 237 -32.44 -9.37 -15.35
CA VAL A 237 -32.89 -8.00 -15.65
C VAL A 237 -31.92 -7.01 -15.00
N PHE A 238 -31.27 -6.18 -15.80
CA PHE A 238 -30.42 -5.09 -15.33
C PHE A 238 -31.14 -3.75 -15.39
N HIS A 239 -31.20 -3.06 -14.26
CA HIS A 239 -31.60 -1.66 -14.17
C HIS A 239 -30.35 -0.79 -14.01
N VAL A 240 -29.91 -0.18 -15.12
CA VAL A 240 -28.76 0.72 -15.16
C VAL A 240 -29.24 2.15 -14.94
N ILE A 241 -28.82 2.76 -13.84
CA ILE A 241 -29.18 4.13 -13.47
C ILE A 241 -27.96 5.04 -13.68
N THR A 242 -28.14 6.08 -14.48
CA THR A 242 -27.06 7.02 -14.78
C THR A 242 -27.52 8.47 -14.61
N ASP A 243 -26.59 9.42 -14.68
CA ASP A 243 -26.93 10.83 -14.54
C ASP A 243 -27.55 11.39 -15.83
N LYS A 244 -28.05 12.63 -15.78
CA LYS A 244 -28.63 13.28 -16.97
C LYS A 244 -27.63 13.49 -18.10
N LYS A 245 -26.34 13.68 -17.78
CA LYS A 245 -25.31 14.03 -18.75
C LYS A 245 -24.85 12.79 -19.53
N THR A 246 -24.77 11.66 -18.85
CA THR A 246 -24.29 10.38 -19.39
C THR A 246 -25.41 9.54 -20.00
N TYR A 247 -26.69 9.83 -19.68
CA TYR A 247 -27.85 9.07 -20.16
C TYR A 247 -27.82 8.73 -21.66
N ALA A 248 -27.63 9.74 -22.53
CA ALA A 248 -27.62 9.53 -23.98
C ALA A 248 -26.56 8.51 -24.41
N ALA A 249 -25.35 8.65 -23.90
CA ALA A 249 -24.23 7.76 -24.22
C ALA A 249 -24.43 6.34 -23.63
N MET A 250 -24.89 6.24 -22.39
CA MET A 250 -25.17 4.96 -21.73
C MET A 250 -26.27 4.19 -22.45
N HIS A 251 -27.35 4.89 -22.83
CA HIS A 251 -28.45 4.32 -23.59
C HIS A 251 -27.98 3.84 -24.96
N SER A 252 -27.23 4.66 -25.70
CA SER A 252 -26.65 4.27 -27.00
C SER A 252 -25.79 3.01 -26.89
N TRP A 253 -24.98 2.89 -25.83
CA TRP A 253 -24.14 1.71 -25.64
C TRP A 253 -24.95 0.42 -25.60
N PHE A 254 -25.95 0.35 -24.71
CA PHE A 254 -26.77 -0.86 -24.54
C PHE A 254 -27.75 -1.09 -25.70
N ALA A 255 -28.16 -0.03 -26.41
CA ALA A 255 -28.98 -0.16 -27.62
C ALA A 255 -28.21 -0.74 -28.80
N LEU A 256 -26.94 -0.36 -28.96
CA LEU A 256 -26.05 -0.85 -30.01
C LEU A 256 -25.34 -2.17 -29.63
N ASN A 257 -25.22 -2.46 -28.34
CA ASN A 257 -24.54 -3.65 -27.80
C ASN A 257 -25.44 -4.36 -26.77
N PRO A 258 -26.58 -4.94 -27.20
CA PRO A 258 -27.52 -5.56 -26.28
C PRO A 258 -26.89 -6.78 -25.58
N PRO A 259 -27.07 -6.93 -24.24
CA PRO A 259 -26.49 -8.02 -23.47
C PRO A 259 -27.32 -9.32 -23.56
N SER A 260 -27.76 -9.68 -24.77
CA SER A 260 -28.62 -10.85 -25.01
C SER A 260 -28.00 -12.15 -24.46
N PRO A 261 -28.77 -13.04 -23.80
CA PRO A 261 -30.24 -13.03 -23.65
C PRO A 261 -30.79 -12.22 -22.47
N ALA A 262 -29.95 -11.49 -21.72
CA ALA A 262 -30.42 -10.69 -20.59
C ALA A 262 -31.18 -9.42 -21.04
N ILE A 263 -32.04 -8.93 -20.14
CA ILE A 263 -32.83 -7.72 -20.31
C ILE A 263 -32.09 -6.56 -19.66
N VAL A 264 -32.03 -5.41 -20.33
CA VAL A 264 -31.45 -4.18 -19.78
C VAL A 264 -32.40 -3.00 -19.96
N GLU A 265 -32.54 -2.24 -18.89
CA GLU A 265 -33.18 -0.93 -18.87
C GLU A 265 -32.11 0.11 -18.50
N VAL A 266 -32.11 1.24 -19.21
CA VAL A 266 -31.26 2.39 -18.88
C VAL A 266 -32.16 3.54 -18.50
N LYS A 267 -32.03 4.03 -17.25
CA LYS A 267 -32.73 5.23 -16.78
C LYS A 267 -31.77 6.31 -16.34
N GLY A 268 -32.07 7.54 -16.75
CA GLY A 268 -31.45 8.72 -16.18
C GLY A 268 -32.12 9.12 -14.88
N ILE A 269 -31.37 9.62 -13.89
CA ILE A 269 -31.92 10.20 -12.65
C ILE A 269 -33.05 11.23 -12.89
N HIS A 270 -32.99 11.94 -14.02
CA HIS A 270 -33.94 12.99 -14.40
C HIS A 270 -35.28 12.44 -14.91
N GLN A 271 -35.39 11.12 -15.10
CA GLN A 271 -36.61 10.43 -15.54
C GLN A 271 -37.42 9.87 -14.35
N PHE A 272 -36.94 10.05 -13.11
CA PHE A 272 -37.69 9.72 -11.92
C PHE A 272 -38.33 11.00 -11.37
N ASP A 273 -39.62 11.19 -11.63
CA ASP A 273 -40.34 12.43 -11.31
C ASP A 273 -40.30 12.80 -9.82
N TRP A 274 -40.15 11.81 -8.93
CA TRP A 274 -40.11 12.01 -7.48
C TRP A 274 -38.73 12.46 -6.96
N LEU A 275 -37.64 12.33 -7.74
CA LEU A 275 -36.28 12.75 -7.35
C LEU A 275 -36.12 14.28 -7.43
N THR A 276 -36.80 14.99 -6.53
CA THR A 276 -36.69 16.44 -6.35
C THR A 276 -35.75 16.79 -5.20
N ARG A 277 -35.25 18.04 -5.17
CA ARG A 277 -34.42 18.55 -4.05
C ARG A 277 -35.10 18.41 -2.69
N GLU A 278 -36.42 18.57 -2.66
CA GLU A 278 -37.23 18.48 -1.44
C GLU A 278 -37.26 17.05 -0.88
N ASN A 279 -37.29 16.05 -1.77
CA ASN A 279 -37.35 14.64 -1.39
C ASN A 279 -35.96 14.05 -1.11
N VAL A 280 -34.89 14.71 -1.59
CA VAL A 280 -33.51 14.23 -1.45
C VAL A 280 -32.65 15.26 -0.73
N PRO A 281 -32.62 15.28 0.62
CA PRO A 281 -31.87 16.27 1.40
C PRO A 281 -30.37 16.32 1.09
N VAL A 282 -29.81 15.23 0.55
CA VAL A 282 -28.42 15.21 0.12
C VAL A 282 -28.17 16.16 -1.06
N LEU A 283 -29.12 16.27 -2.00
CA LEU A 283 -29.00 17.19 -3.14
C LEU A 283 -28.85 18.63 -2.66
N GLU A 284 -29.67 19.03 -1.70
CA GLU A 284 -29.56 20.33 -1.07
C GLU A 284 -28.20 20.52 -0.39
N ALA A 285 -27.74 19.54 0.39
CA ALA A 285 -26.47 19.63 1.10
C ALA A 285 -25.24 19.78 0.17
N VAL A 286 -25.23 19.07 -0.96
CA VAL A 286 -24.13 19.11 -1.94
C VAL A 286 -24.15 20.40 -2.75
N GLU A 287 -25.34 20.92 -3.10
CA GLU A 287 -25.48 22.10 -3.96
C GLU A 287 -25.42 23.45 -3.19
N SER A 288 -25.88 23.48 -1.93
CA SER A 288 -26.02 24.74 -1.16
C SER A 288 -24.78 25.14 -0.38
N GLN A 289 -23.88 24.20 -0.05
CA GLN A 289 -22.73 24.48 0.80
C GLN A 289 -21.45 24.62 -0.04
N ASN A 290 -21.07 25.85 -0.40
CA ASN A 290 -19.80 26.14 -1.08
C ASN A 290 -18.60 25.48 -0.38
N GLY A 291 -18.61 25.42 0.96
CA GLY A 291 -17.56 24.74 1.73
C GLY A 291 -17.47 23.22 1.53
N VAL A 292 -18.59 22.55 1.23
CA VAL A 292 -18.59 21.12 0.84
C VAL A 292 -17.95 20.98 -0.53
N ARG A 293 -18.38 21.78 -1.50
CA ARG A 293 -17.82 21.75 -2.86
C ARG A 293 -16.31 22.02 -2.87
N ASP A 294 -15.84 23.03 -2.12
CA ASP A 294 -14.43 23.38 -2.02
C ASP A 294 -13.60 22.32 -1.29
N TYR A 295 -14.19 21.57 -0.36
CA TYR A 295 -13.49 20.47 0.31
C TYR A 295 -13.21 19.28 -0.63
N TYR A 296 -14.16 18.94 -1.51
CA TYR A 296 -14.05 17.80 -2.44
C TYR A 296 -13.40 18.16 -3.79
N HIS A 297 -13.53 19.40 -4.26
CA HIS A 297 -12.97 19.86 -5.55
C HIS A 297 -11.86 20.91 -5.44
N GLY A 298 -11.65 21.49 -4.26
CA GLY A 298 -10.67 22.57 -4.07
C GLY A 298 -9.23 22.07 -3.89
N ASN A 299 -8.33 23.02 -3.64
CA ASN A 299 -6.91 22.74 -3.51
C ASN A 299 -6.62 21.88 -2.27
N HIS A 300 -6.25 20.62 -2.50
CA HIS A 300 -6.01 19.65 -1.44
C HIS A 300 -4.76 19.94 -0.59
N LEU A 301 -3.90 20.90 -1.00
CA LEU A 301 -2.71 21.34 -0.26
C LEU A 301 -2.99 22.46 0.75
N LEU A 302 -4.10 23.20 0.60
CA LEU A 302 -4.43 24.30 1.52
C LEU A 302 -4.64 23.76 2.94
N GLY A 303 -3.79 24.20 3.87
CA GLY A 303 -3.83 23.82 5.29
C GLY A 303 -3.11 22.50 5.65
N ALA A 304 -2.43 21.84 4.71
CA ALA A 304 -1.60 20.68 5.02
C ALA A 304 -0.19 21.15 5.43
N ASN A 305 0.13 21.14 6.72
CA ASN A 305 1.51 21.28 7.15
C ASN A 305 2.27 19.99 6.80
N LEU A 306 2.96 19.98 5.66
CA LEU A 306 3.66 18.81 5.13
C LEU A 306 4.83 18.38 6.03
N SER A 307 5.38 19.30 6.85
CA SER A 307 6.44 19.01 7.82
C SER A 307 5.99 18.11 8.97
N ASP A 308 4.74 18.25 9.44
CA ASP A 308 4.20 17.50 10.60
C ASP A 308 3.31 16.31 10.21
N THR A 309 2.93 16.21 8.94
CA THR A 309 2.02 15.16 8.47
C THR A 309 2.80 13.93 8.00
N ASN A 310 2.46 12.73 8.48
CA ASN A 310 2.97 11.48 7.90
C ASN A 310 2.23 11.15 6.57
N PRO A 311 2.92 10.66 5.51
CA PRO A 311 2.31 10.17 4.28
C PRO A 311 1.04 9.32 4.44
N ARG A 312 0.96 8.42 5.43
CA ARG A 312 -0.25 7.61 5.68
C ARG A 312 -1.48 8.46 6.02
N LYS A 313 -1.30 9.43 6.91
CA LYS A 313 -2.37 10.37 7.33
C LYS A 313 -2.79 11.26 6.16
N PHE A 314 -1.84 11.62 5.31
CA PHE A 314 -2.11 12.39 4.10
C PHE A 314 -2.92 11.59 3.07
N ALA A 315 -2.54 10.32 2.81
CA ALA A 315 -3.29 9.44 1.91
C ALA A 315 -4.75 9.27 2.37
N SER A 316 -4.98 9.05 3.67
CA SER A 316 -6.33 8.98 4.24
C SER A 316 -7.13 10.27 4.04
N LYS A 317 -6.50 11.44 4.25
CA LYS A 317 -7.14 12.74 3.98
C LYS A 317 -7.54 12.92 2.52
N LEU A 318 -6.69 12.50 1.57
CA LEU A 318 -7.00 12.57 0.14
C LEU A 318 -8.15 11.63 -0.23
N GLN A 319 -8.15 10.39 0.26
CA GLN A 319 -9.25 9.46 0.05
C GLN A 319 -10.58 10.01 0.57
N ALA A 320 -10.58 10.63 1.75
CA ALA A 320 -11.74 11.30 2.34
C ALA A 320 -12.23 12.53 1.55
N ARG A 321 -11.49 12.98 0.54
CA ARG A 321 -11.81 14.10 -0.35
C ARG A 321 -12.19 13.66 -1.76
N SER A 322 -12.42 12.37 -1.98
CA SER A 322 -12.84 11.87 -3.30
C SER A 322 -14.14 12.55 -3.77
N PRO A 323 -14.19 13.09 -5.01
CA PRO A 323 -15.41 13.63 -5.60
C PRO A 323 -16.55 12.60 -5.71
N LYS A 324 -16.25 11.30 -5.68
CA LYS A 324 -17.27 10.25 -5.67
C LYS A 324 -18.24 10.36 -4.49
N TYR A 325 -17.81 10.92 -3.35
CA TYR A 325 -18.66 11.03 -2.17
C TYR A 325 -19.77 12.07 -2.27
N ILE A 326 -19.68 12.98 -3.23
CA ILE A 326 -20.74 13.96 -3.55
C ILE A 326 -21.52 13.57 -4.82
N SER A 327 -21.20 12.45 -5.46
CA SER A 327 -21.94 11.97 -6.62
C SER A 327 -23.35 11.55 -6.21
N LEU A 328 -24.35 12.14 -6.87
CA LEU A 328 -25.75 11.79 -6.63
C LEU A 328 -26.03 10.31 -6.88
N LEU A 329 -25.38 9.71 -7.87
CA LEU A 329 -25.52 8.27 -8.20
C LEU A 329 -25.14 7.35 -7.03
N ASN A 330 -24.30 7.82 -6.12
CA ASN A 330 -24.01 7.08 -4.89
C ASN A 330 -25.09 7.30 -3.83
N HIS A 331 -25.68 8.49 -3.76
CA HIS A 331 -26.70 8.80 -2.76
C HIS A 331 -28.10 8.28 -3.12
N ILE A 332 -28.40 7.99 -4.40
CA ILE A 332 -29.70 7.41 -4.77
C ILE A 332 -29.91 5.99 -4.23
N ARG A 333 -28.82 5.33 -3.79
CA ARG A 333 -28.85 3.94 -3.31
C ARG A 333 -29.74 3.73 -2.09
N ILE A 334 -29.88 4.76 -1.24
CA ILE A 334 -30.80 4.70 -0.09
C ILE A 334 -32.28 4.66 -0.51
N TYR A 335 -32.59 5.01 -1.76
CA TYR A 335 -33.95 5.08 -2.30
C TYR A 335 -34.27 3.96 -3.29
N ILE A 336 -33.51 2.88 -3.29
CA ILE A 336 -33.83 1.70 -4.11
C ILE A 336 -35.31 1.27 -3.95
N PRO A 337 -35.91 1.26 -2.74
CA PRO A 337 -37.33 0.93 -2.58
C PRO A 337 -38.29 1.84 -3.36
N GLU A 338 -38.00 3.15 -3.44
CA GLU A 338 -38.79 4.15 -4.18
C GLU A 338 -38.51 4.12 -5.69
N LEU A 339 -37.29 3.76 -6.08
CA LEU A 339 -36.93 3.57 -7.49
C LEU A 339 -37.62 2.34 -8.08
N PHE A 340 -37.79 1.28 -7.29
CA PHE A 340 -38.34 -0.01 -7.72
C PHE A 340 -39.45 -0.50 -6.75
N PRO A 341 -40.61 0.18 -6.72
CA PRO A 341 -41.66 -0.10 -5.74
C PRO A 341 -42.31 -1.49 -5.91
N ASN A 342 -42.24 -2.06 -7.11
CA ASN A 342 -42.87 -3.35 -7.46
C ASN A 342 -41.94 -4.56 -7.32
N LEU A 343 -40.66 -4.33 -7.01
CA LEU A 343 -39.68 -5.40 -6.81
C LEU A 343 -39.59 -5.79 -5.33
N ASP A 344 -39.39 -7.08 -5.09
CA ASP A 344 -39.33 -7.68 -3.76
C ASP A 344 -37.89 -7.86 -3.28
N LYS A 345 -37.00 -8.31 -4.17
CA LYS A 345 -35.60 -8.56 -3.87
C LYS A 345 -34.71 -8.23 -5.07
N VAL A 346 -33.59 -7.56 -4.82
CA VAL A 346 -32.65 -7.12 -5.85
C VAL A 346 -31.21 -7.33 -5.40
N VAL A 347 -30.28 -7.44 -6.35
CA VAL A 347 -28.83 -7.37 -6.08
C VAL A 347 -28.29 -6.06 -6.61
N PHE A 348 -27.67 -5.27 -5.74
CA PHE A 348 -26.97 -4.05 -6.13
C PHE A 348 -25.50 -4.36 -6.40
N LEU A 349 -24.96 -3.81 -7.49
CA LEU A 349 -23.55 -3.94 -7.89
C LEU A 349 -22.93 -2.55 -8.11
N ASP A 350 -21.75 -2.32 -7.55
CA ASP A 350 -20.93 -1.15 -7.88
C ASP A 350 -20.33 -1.27 -9.29
N ASP A 351 -19.87 -0.15 -9.85
CA ASP A 351 -19.33 -0.11 -11.23
C ASP A 351 -17.90 -0.67 -11.34
N ASP A 352 -17.21 -0.80 -10.22
CA ASP A 352 -15.85 -1.31 -10.10
C ASP A 352 -15.84 -2.77 -9.60
N VAL A 353 -16.88 -3.54 -9.91
CA VAL A 353 -16.93 -4.99 -9.65
C VAL A 353 -16.82 -5.83 -10.91
N VAL A 354 -16.40 -7.07 -10.75
CA VAL A 354 -16.48 -8.11 -11.77
C VAL A 354 -17.13 -9.34 -11.16
N VAL A 355 -18.19 -9.83 -11.79
CA VAL A 355 -18.87 -11.06 -11.40
C VAL A 355 -18.20 -12.25 -12.11
N GLN A 356 -17.82 -13.26 -11.33
CA GLN A 356 -17.09 -14.44 -11.81
C GLN A 356 -17.86 -15.74 -11.65
N ARG A 357 -18.96 -15.73 -10.89
CA ARG A 357 -19.81 -16.89 -10.62
C ARG A 357 -21.28 -16.50 -10.71
N ASP A 358 -22.13 -17.52 -10.87
CA ASP A 358 -23.57 -17.33 -10.88
C ASP A 358 -24.06 -16.78 -9.53
N LEU A 359 -24.79 -15.67 -9.58
CA LEU A 359 -25.33 -14.97 -8.42
C LEU A 359 -26.78 -15.35 -8.11
N SER A 360 -27.40 -16.21 -8.92
CA SER A 360 -28.78 -16.66 -8.67
C SER A 360 -29.03 -17.21 -7.26
N PRO A 361 -28.09 -17.94 -6.59
CA PRO A 361 -28.33 -18.44 -5.24
C PRO A 361 -28.50 -17.33 -4.18
N LEU A 362 -28.11 -16.08 -4.46
CA LEU A 362 -28.35 -14.96 -3.56
C LEU A 362 -29.85 -14.71 -3.31
N TRP A 363 -30.72 -15.02 -4.27
CA TRP A 363 -32.17 -14.87 -4.10
C TRP A 363 -32.76 -15.89 -3.12
N GLU A 364 -32.11 -17.04 -2.96
CA GLU A 364 -32.53 -18.13 -2.07
C GLU A 364 -32.09 -17.93 -0.62
N ILE A 365 -31.21 -16.95 -0.35
CA ILE A 365 -30.76 -16.65 1.02
C ILE A 365 -31.95 -16.16 1.87
N GLU A 366 -32.21 -16.91 2.94
CA GLU A 366 -33.14 -16.51 4.00
C GLU A 366 -32.50 -15.45 4.89
N MET A 367 -32.87 -14.18 4.66
CA MET A 367 -32.31 -13.04 5.39
C MET A 367 -32.94 -12.82 6.77
N ASN A 368 -33.77 -13.73 7.29
CA ASN A 368 -34.36 -13.66 8.64
C ASN A 368 -35.00 -12.30 9.00
N GLY A 369 -35.78 -11.74 8.06
CA GLY A 369 -36.43 -10.42 8.22
C GLY A 369 -35.46 -9.23 8.23
N LYS A 370 -34.21 -9.42 7.81
CA LYS A 370 -33.23 -8.34 7.57
C LYS A 370 -33.39 -7.81 6.15
N VAL A 371 -32.92 -6.59 5.96
CA VAL A 371 -33.06 -5.84 4.70
C VAL A 371 -31.86 -6.05 3.79
N ASN A 372 -30.65 -6.09 4.33
CA ASN A 372 -29.41 -6.08 3.54
C ASN A 372 -28.58 -7.35 3.80
N GLY A 373 -28.44 -8.22 2.80
CA GLY A 373 -27.43 -9.26 2.76
C GLY A 373 -26.08 -8.68 2.33
N ALA A 374 -25.10 -8.65 3.23
CA ALA A 374 -23.80 -8.05 2.99
C ALA A 374 -22.65 -8.81 3.66
N VAL A 375 -21.46 -8.76 3.06
CA VAL A 375 -20.26 -9.32 3.68
C VAL A 375 -19.80 -8.41 4.81
N GLU A 376 -19.57 -8.98 5.98
CA GLU A 376 -18.99 -8.27 7.13
C GLU A 376 -17.48 -8.07 6.94
N THR A 377 -17.02 -6.84 7.13
CA THR A 377 -15.62 -6.44 6.91
C THR A 377 -14.78 -6.53 8.17
N CYS A 378 -15.17 -7.32 9.17
CA CYS A 378 -14.35 -7.58 10.36
C CYS A 378 -14.00 -9.08 10.53
N ARG A 379 -14.49 -9.94 9.63
CA ARG A 379 -14.39 -11.41 9.73
C ARG A 379 -13.53 -12.05 8.64
N GLY A 380 -12.74 -11.26 7.91
CA GLY A 380 -11.85 -11.77 6.86
C GLY A 380 -10.40 -11.89 7.33
N GLU A 381 -9.62 -12.68 6.60
CA GLU A 381 -8.18 -12.86 6.87
C GLU A 381 -7.33 -11.64 6.49
N ASP A 382 -7.89 -10.71 5.71
CA ASP A 382 -7.23 -9.47 5.31
C ASP A 382 -7.34 -8.40 6.42
N ASP A 383 -6.28 -8.24 7.19
CA ASP A 383 -6.18 -7.23 8.27
C ASP A 383 -6.33 -5.78 7.79
N TRP A 384 -6.11 -5.51 6.50
CA TRP A 384 -6.07 -4.15 5.98
C TRP A 384 -7.40 -3.70 5.38
N VAL A 385 -8.13 -4.62 4.75
CA VAL A 385 -9.40 -4.38 4.06
C VAL A 385 -10.58 -4.97 4.83
N MET A 386 -10.41 -6.16 5.42
CA MET A 386 -11.45 -6.97 6.06
C MET A 386 -11.38 -6.98 7.60
N SER A 387 -10.69 -6.01 8.20
CA SER A 387 -10.70 -5.71 9.65
C SER A 387 -11.20 -4.30 9.98
N LYS A 388 -12.26 -3.86 9.30
CA LYS A 388 -12.94 -2.58 9.53
C LYS A 388 -14.11 -2.75 10.50
N HIS A 389 -14.05 -1.94 11.56
CA HIS A 389 -15.12 -1.72 12.54
C HIS A 389 -15.60 -0.27 12.43
N LEU A 390 -16.64 0.09 13.19
CA LEU A 390 -17.19 1.45 13.16
C LEU A 390 -16.14 2.52 13.53
N LYS A 391 -15.15 2.22 14.39
CA LYS A 391 -14.02 3.13 14.70
C LYS A 391 -13.22 3.58 13.48
N ASN A 392 -13.26 2.84 12.37
CA ASN A 392 -12.59 3.22 11.13
C ASN A 392 -13.35 4.28 10.33
N TYR A 393 -14.65 4.45 10.59
CA TYR A 393 -15.54 5.32 9.80
C TYR A 393 -16.00 6.57 10.57
N PHE A 394 -16.09 6.49 11.90
CA PHE A 394 -16.62 7.58 12.72
C PHE A 394 -15.58 8.18 13.66
N ASN A 395 -15.77 9.45 13.98
CA ASN A 395 -15.00 10.17 14.98
C ASN A 395 -15.60 9.94 16.38
N PHE A 396 -15.09 8.95 17.10
CA PHE A 396 -15.52 8.62 18.47
C PHE A 396 -15.17 9.68 19.53
N SER A 397 -14.41 10.72 19.18
CA SER A 397 -14.28 11.90 20.05
C SER A 397 -15.53 12.77 20.04
N HIS A 398 -16.44 12.60 19.06
CA HIS A 398 -17.68 13.36 18.99
C HIS A 398 -18.73 12.77 19.96
N PRO A 399 -19.33 13.57 20.88
CA PRO A 399 -20.23 13.06 21.92
C PRO A 399 -21.42 12.26 21.38
N LEU A 400 -22.07 12.72 20.30
CA LEU A 400 -23.19 12.00 19.70
C LEU A 400 -22.79 10.64 19.12
N ILE A 401 -21.58 10.48 18.60
CA ILE A 401 -21.09 9.20 18.08
C ILE A 401 -20.79 8.25 19.25
N ALA A 402 -20.00 8.72 20.23
CA ALA A 402 -19.64 7.94 21.40
C ALA A 402 -20.85 7.49 22.24
N GLY A 403 -21.93 8.29 22.26
CA GLY A 403 -23.14 7.97 23.01
C GLY A 403 -24.08 6.98 22.32
N HIS A 404 -23.96 6.74 21.01
CA HIS A 404 -24.92 5.94 20.24
C HIS A 404 -24.31 4.72 19.53
N LEU A 405 -23.01 4.77 19.21
CA LEU A 405 -22.31 3.72 18.46
C LEU A 405 -21.25 3.05 19.33
N ASP A 406 -21.01 1.77 19.04
CA ASP A 406 -19.90 1.01 19.62
C ASP A 406 -18.71 1.03 18.64
N PRO A 407 -17.50 1.45 19.06
CA PRO A 407 -16.32 1.47 18.19
C PRO A 407 -15.91 0.10 17.64
N ASP A 408 -16.24 -0.98 18.34
CA ASP A 408 -15.87 -2.35 17.97
C ASP A 408 -16.99 -3.11 17.26
N GLU A 409 -18.12 -2.46 16.99
CA GLU A 409 -19.16 -3.03 16.14
C GLU A 409 -18.65 -3.22 14.70
N CYS A 410 -18.99 -4.38 14.13
CA CYS A 410 -18.52 -4.78 12.81
C CYS A 410 -19.12 -3.88 11.73
N ALA A 411 -18.29 -3.42 10.79
CA ALA A 411 -18.80 -2.80 9.57
C ALA A 411 -19.13 -3.86 8.52
N TRP A 412 -19.91 -3.47 7.53
CA TRP A 412 -20.24 -4.31 6.37
C TRP A 412 -19.80 -3.63 5.07
N ALA A 413 -19.65 -4.44 4.03
CA ALA A 413 -19.22 -4.02 2.72
C ALA A 413 -20.39 -3.54 1.87
N TYR A 414 -20.21 -2.40 1.19
CA TYR A 414 -21.10 -1.99 0.12
C TYR A 414 -20.50 -2.30 -1.24
N GLY A 415 -21.35 -2.44 -2.25
CA GLY A 415 -20.96 -2.61 -3.66
C GLY A 415 -21.24 -3.99 -4.22
N MET A 416 -21.58 -4.94 -3.36
CA MET A 416 -22.36 -6.12 -3.72
C MET A 416 -23.27 -6.43 -2.55
N ASN A 417 -24.55 -6.16 -2.72
CA ASN A 417 -25.53 -6.25 -1.63
C ASN A 417 -26.82 -6.86 -2.14
N VAL A 418 -27.42 -7.75 -1.36
CA VAL A 418 -28.75 -8.29 -1.61
C VAL A 418 -29.74 -7.49 -0.78
N PHE A 419 -30.75 -6.89 -1.41
CA PHE A 419 -31.73 -6.09 -0.69
C PHE A 419 -33.12 -6.71 -0.75
N ASP A 420 -33.74 -6.96 0.41
CA ASP A 420 -35.17 -7.26 0.52
C ASP A 420 -35.96 -5.94 0.58
N LEU A 421 -36.52 -5.56 -0.56
CA LEU A 421 -37.22 -4.30 -0.72
C LEU A 421 -38.58 -4.30 -0.03
N ARG A 422 -39.23 -5.46 0.13
CA ARG A 422 -40.49 -5.55 0.91
C ARG A 422 -40.25 -5.15 2.35
N THR A 423 -39.24 -5.73 2.97
CA THR A 423 -38.86 -5.44 4.35
C THR A 423 -38.36 -4.01 4.48
N TRP A 424 -37.54 -3.55 3.52
CA TRP A 424 -37.03 -2.17 3.52
C TRP A 424 -38.15 -1.14 3.52
N ARG A 425 -39.17 -1.29 2.67
CA ARG A 425 -40.31 -0.36 2.58
C ARG A 425 -41.05 -0.16 3.91
N THR A 426 -41.01 -1.14 4.81
CA THR A 426 -41.67 -1.09 6.13
C THR A 426 -40.76 -0.64 7.27
N SER A 427 -39.48 -0.39 6.98
CA SER A 427 -38.47 0.03 7.96
C SER A 427 -38.34 1.55 8.04
N ASN A 428 -37.59 2.03 9.03
CA ASN A 428 -37.23 3.44 9.20
C ASN A 428 -35.79 3.77 8.71
N ILE A 429 -35.23 2.93 7.84
CA ILE A 429 -33.82 3.03 7.39
C ILE A 429 -33.58 4.38 6.71
N ARG A 430 -34.47 4.81 5.80
CA ARG A 430 -34.33 6.06 5.05
C ARG A 430 -34.40 7.28 5.98
N GLU A 431 -35.36 7.30 6.88
CA GLU A 431 -35.56 8.36 7.87
C GLU A 431 -34.33 8.48 8.78
N THR A 432 -33.81 7.34 9.24
CA THR A 432 -32.58 7.26 10.05
C THR A 432 -31.38 7.79 9.27
N TYR A 433 -31.20 7.37 8.01
CA TYR A 433 -30.14 7.85 7.13
C TYR A 433 -30.18 9.38 6.99
N HIS A 434 -31.36 9.96 6.72
CA HIS A 434 -31.52 11.40 6.57
C HIS A 434 -31.29 12.16 7.87
N SER A 435 -31.78 11.65 9.00
CA SER A 435 -31.59 12.27 10.30
C SER A 435 -30.10 12.39 10.63
N TRP A 436 -29.35 11.28 10.53
CA TRP A 436 -27.92 11.25 10.81
C TRP A 436 -27.11 12.10 9.84
N LEU A 437 -27.45 12.10 8.55
CA LEU A 437 -26.80 12.97 7.59
C LEU A 437 -27.01 14.45 7.93
N LYS A 438 -28.24 14.85 8.27
CA LYS A 438 -28.56 16.23 8.70
C LYS A 438 -27.78 16.62 9.95
N GLU A 439 -27.68 15.74 10.93
CA GLU A 439 -26.88 15.98 12.15
C GLU A 439 -25.39 16.15 11.83
N ASN A 440 -24.81 15.29 10.98
CA ASN A 440 -23.41 15.45 10.60
C ASN A 440 -23.17 16.76 9.85
N LEU A 441 -24.09 17.18 8.97
CA LEU A 441 -24.01 18.48 8.29
C LEU A 441 -24.09 19.66 9.27
N ARG A 442 -25.01 19.62 10.24
CA ARG A 442 -25.11 20.61 11.33
C ARG A 442 -23.84 20.70 12.17
N SER A 443 -23.14 19.57 12.31
CA SER A 443 -21.85 19.48 13.01
C SER A 443 -20.63 19.89 12.18
N ASN A 444 -20.81 20.47 10.98
CA ASN A 444 -19.73 20.76 10.03
C ASN A 444 -18.89 19.52 9.64
N MET A 445 -19.53 18.37 9.46
CA MET A 445 -18.88 17.09 9.10
C MET A 445 -17.78 16.66 10.09
N THR A 446 -18.04 16.85 11.39
CA THR A 446 -17.11 16.46 12.46
C THR A 446 -17.33 15.04 12.95
N MET A 447 -18.52 14.46 12.74
CA MET A 447 -18.81 13.05 13.08
C MET A 447 -18.16 12.08 12.09
N TRP A 448 -18.25 12.39 10.78
CA TRP A 448 -17.51 11.71 9.71
C TRP A 448 -17.38 12.64 8.49
N LYS A 449 -16.46 12.33 7.57
CA LYS A 449 -16.37 13.04 6.28
C LYS A 449 -17.40 12.50 5.31
N LEU A 450 -18.02 13.38 4.52
CA LEU A 450 -19.14 13.04 3.63
C LEU A 450 -18.82 11.80 2.77
N GLY A 451 -19.83 10.98 2.57
CA GLY A 451 -19.78 9.67 1.95
C GLY A 451 -21.06 8.92 2.28
N THR A 452 -21.39 7.89 1.50
CA THR A 452 -22.65 7.15 1.63
C THR A 452 -22.58 6.01 2.63
N LEU A 453 -21.40 5.37 2.76
CA LEU A 453 -21.23 4.22 3.62
C LEU A 453 -21.41 4.56 5.12
N PRO A 454 -20.80 5.61 5.71
CA PRO A 454 -21.00 5.88 7.14
C PRO A 454 -22.47 6.08 7.54
N PRO A 455 -23.29 6.95 6.89
CA PRO A 455 -24.70 7.05 7.26
C PRO A 455 -25.48 5.77 6.97
N ALA A 456 -25.08 4.97 5.97
CA ALA A 456 -25.68 3.65 5.74
C ALA A 456 -25.35 2.64 6.85
N LEU A 457 -24.12 2.60 7.37
CA LEU A 457 -23.74 1.73 8.49
C LEU A 457 -24.64 1.97 9.70
N ILE A 458 -24.98 3.25 9.98
CA ILE A 458 -25.92 3.61 11.05
C ILE A 458 -27.35 3.22 10.69
N ALA A 459 -27.81 3.59 9.49
CA ALA A 459 -29.20 3.38 9.08
C ALA A 459 -29.60 1.90 8.98
N PHE A 460 -28.68 1.05 8.52
CA PHE A 460 -28.90 -0.39 8.40
C PHE A 460 -28.54 -1.16 9.68
N ARG A 461 -28.18 -0.49 10.78
CA ARG A 461 -27.85 -1.15 12.04
C ARG A 461 -29.02 -2.01 12.52
N GLY A 462 -28.77 -3.29 12.76
CA GLY A 462 -29.81 -4.27 13.09
C GLY A 462 -30.65 -4.76 11.91
N HIS A 463 -30.42 -4.27 10.69
CA HIS A 463 -31.09 -4.64 9.45
C HIS A 463 -30.19 -5.39 8.45
N VAL A 464 -28.99 -5.77 8.86
CA VAL A 464 -28.03 -6.52 8.02
C VAL A 464 -28.06 -8.01 8.37
N TYR A 465 -28.05 -8.84 7.34
CA TYR A 465 -27.78 -10.28 7.41
C TYR A 465 -26.37 -10.53 6.85
N PRO A 466 -25.43 -11.04 7.66
CA PRO A 466 -24.10 -11.38 7.18
C PRO A 466 -24.16 -12.51 6.16
N ILE A 467 -23.62 -12.29 4.96
CA ILE A 467 -23.40 -13.35 3.96
C ILE A 467 -21.93 -13.76 3.95
N ASP A 468 -21.67 -14.97 3.45
CA ASP A 468 -20.33 -15.55 3.40
C ASP A 468 -19.34 -14.66 2.61
N SER A 469 -18.11 -14.53 3.08
CA SER A 469 -17.10 -13.64 2.48
C SER A 469 -16.68 -14.06 1.06
N SER A 470 -16.89 -15.32 0.66
CA SER A 470 -16.64 -15.80 -0.71
C SER A 470 -17.52 -15.12 -1.76
N TRP A 471 -18.65 -14.54 -1.34
CA TRP A 471 -19.55 -13.80 -2.22
C TRP A 471 -18.96 -12.47 -2.71
N HIS A 472 -18.22 -11.75 -1.87
CA HIS A 472 -17.73 -10.41 -2.16
C HIS A 472 -16.30 -10.18 -1.65
N MET A 473 -15.33 -10.31 -2.55
CA MET A 473 -13.93 -10.01 -2.26
C MET A 473 -13.62 -8.54 -2.51
N LEU A 474 -13.10 -7.88 -1.49
CA LEU A 474 -12.74 -6.47 -1.50
C LEU A 474 -11.23 -6.30 -1.62
N GLY A 475 -10.80 -5.07 -1.90
CA GLY A 475 -9.43 -4.61 -1.70
C GLY A 475 -8.62 -4.43 -2.97
N LEU A 476 -9.15 -4.83 -4.14
CA LEU A 476 -8.36 -4.90 -5.37
C LEU A 476 -7.94 -3.51 -5.87
N GLY A 477 -8.58 -2.43 -5.43
CA GLY A 477 -8.17 -1.05 -5.73
C GLY A 477 -7.28 -0.39 -4.67
N TYR A 478 -6.91 -1.12 -3.60
CA TYR A 478 -6.08 -0.61 -2.52
C TYR A 478 -4.69 -1.26 -2.46
N GLN A 479 -4.57 -2.57 -2.72
CA GLN A 479 -3.35 -3.34 -2.47
C GLN A 479 -2.80 -4.06 -3.69
N ASN A 480 -1.47 -3.94 -3.86
CA ASN A 480 -0.74 -4.60 -4.94
C ASN A 480 -0.38 -6.07 -4.63
N LYS A 481 -0.43 -6.49 -3.36
CA LYS A 481 -0.07 -7.84 -2.94
C LYS A 481 -1.33 -8.66 -2.66
N THR A 482 -2.17 -8.80 -3.67
CA THR A 482 -3.40 -9.60 -3.58
C THR A 482 -3.11 -11.01 -4.06
N ASN A 483 -3.57 -12.02 -3.31
CA ASN A 483 -3.44 -13.41 -3.73
C ASN A 483 -4.39 -13.69 -4.91
N VAL A 484 -3.81 -14.00 -6.07
CA VAL A 484 -4.54 -14.23 -7.32
C VAL A 484 -5.45 -15.46 -7.24
N GLU A 485 -5.11 -16.48 -6.44
CA GLU A 485 -5.97 -17.65 -6.30
C GLU A 485 -7.27 -17.32 -5.53
N ASP A 486 -7.19 -16.48 -4.49
CA ASP A 486 -8.37 -16.00 -3.78
C ASP A 486 -9.26 -15.16 -4.70
N VAL A 487 -8.63 -14.31 -5.54
CA VAL A 487 -9.33 -13.54 -6.58
C VAL A 487 -10.08 -14.46 -7.54
N LYS A 488 -9.47 -15.56 -8.02
CA LYS A 488 -10.15 -16.53 -8.89
C LYS A 488 -11.31 -17.26 -8.21
N MET A 489 -11.22 -17.47 -6.89
CA MET A 489 -12.24 -18.20 -6.13
C MET A 489 -13.44 -17.34 -5.72
N ALA A 490 -13.30 -16.01 -5.65
CA ALA A 490 -14.39 -15.12 -5.24
C ALA A 490 -15.52 -15.05 -6.28
N ALA A 491 -16.78 -15.01 -5.83
CA ALA A 491 -17.92 -14.87 -6.72
C ALA A 491 -17.99 -13.47 -7.36
N VAL A 492 -17.75 -12.42 -6.56
CA VAL A 492 -17.64 -11.04 -7.03
C VAL A 492 -16.35 -10.44 -6.49
N ILE A 493 -15.52 -9.89 -7.37
CA ILE A 493 -14.29 -9.18 -7.00
C ILE A 493 -14.52 -7.68 -7.16
N HIS A 494 -14.03 -6.90 -6.20
CA HIS A 494 -14.30 -5.47 -6.10
C HIS A 494 -13.00 -4.68 -6.10
N TYR A 495 -12.83 -3.83 -7.11
CA TYR A 495 -11.72 -2.89 -7.23
C TYR A 495 -11.96 -1.62 -6.40
N ASN A 496 -12.56 -1.74 -5.21
CA ASN A 496 -12.76 -0.61 -4.30
C ASN A 496 -11.41 0.01 -3.94
N GLY A 497 -11.36 1.34 -3.93
CA GLY A 497 -10.12 2.11 -3.80
C GLY A 497 -9.80 2.96 -5.02
N GLN A 498 -8.54 3.36 -5.17
CA GLN A 498 -8.11 4.32 -6.21
C GLN A 498 -7.54 3.64 -7.46
N SER A 499 -6.98 2.43 -7.32
CA SER A 499 -6.33 1.71 -8.42
C SER A 499 -7.36 0.92 -9.24
N LYS A 500 -8.12 1.61 -10.08
CA LYS A 500 -9.13 0.99 -10.97
C LYS A 500 -8.48 0.29 -12.16
N PRO A 501 -9.06 -0.80 -12.68
CA PRO A 501 -8.45 -1.58 -13.76
C PRO A 501 -8.39 -0.82 -15.10
N TRP A 502 -9.30 0.14 -15.33
CA TRP A 502 -9.29 1.01 -16.52
C TRP A 502 -8.39 2.25 -16.38
N LEU A 503 -7.60 2.35 -15.31
CA LEU A 503 -6.65 3.44 -15.09
C LEU A 503 -5.21 2.90 -15.16
N GLU A 504 -4.27 3.75 -15.59
CA GLU A 504 -2.84 3.43 -15.62
C GLU A 504 -2.27 3.08 -14.23
N ILE A 505 -2.87 3.63 -13.17
CA ILE A 505 -2.51 3.37 -11.77
C ILE A 505 -3.12 2.06 -11.21
N GLY A 506 -3.89 1.34 -12.03
CA GLY A 506 -4.44 0.01 -11.70
C GLY A 506 -3.35 -1.05 -11.65
N PHE A 507 -3.51 -2.06 -10.80
CA PHE A 507 -2.50 -3.11 -10.63
C PHE A 507 -2.52 -4.09 -11.80
N GLU A 508 -1.39 -4.22 -12.50
CA GLU A 508 -1.27 -5.01 -13.75
C GLU A 508 -1.70 -6.47 -13.57
N HIS A 509 -1.28 -7.14 -12.50
CA HIS A 509 -1.63 -8.53 -12.23
C HIS A 509 -3.13 -8.77 -11.98
N LEU A 510 -3.92 -7.72 -11.71
CA LEU A 510 -5.37 -7.81 -11.50
C LEU A 510 -6.18 -7.33 -12.71
N ARG A 511 -5.58 -6.64 -13.69
CA ARG A 511 -6.28 -6.16 -14.89
C ARG A 511 -6.87 -7.29 -15.75
N PRO A 512 -6.24 -8.46 -15.91
CA PRO A 512 -6.80 -9.52 -16.76
C PRO A 512 -8.22 -9.96 -16.38
N PHE A 513 -8.57 -9.91 -15.09
CA PHE A 513 -9.93 -10.24 -14.63
C PHE A 513 -10.99 -9.25 -15.11
N TRP A 514 -10.61 -7.99 -15.35
CA TRP A 514 -11.46 -6.95 -15.94
C TRP A 514 -11.44 -7.01 -17.46
N ASN A 515 -10.23 -7.06 -18.05
CA ASN A 515 -10.02 -6.95 -19.51
C ASN A 515 -10.73 -8.07 -20.27
N LYS A 516 -10.88 -9.26 -19.69
CA LYS A 516 -11.61 -10.38 -20.33
C LYS A 516 -13.08 -10.08 -20.65
N TYR A 517 -13.68 -9.06 -20.01
CA TYR A 517 -15.07 -8.64 -20.25
C TYR A 517 -15.18 -7.34 -21.07
N VAL A 518 -14.06 -6.74 -21.48
CA VAL A 518 -14.04 -5.59 -22.38
C VAL A 518 -14.01 -6.09 -23.82
N ASN A 519 -14.99 -5.70 -24.63
CA ASN A 519 -15.01 -6.04 -26.05
C ASN A 519 -14.09 -5.11 -26.86
N TYR A 520 -12.79 -5.41 -26.91
CA TYR A 520 -11.80 -4.63 -27.66
C TYR A 520 -11.99 -4.65 -29.18
N SER A 521 -12.78 -5.60 -29.71
CA SER A 521 -13.15 -5.63 -31.13
C SER A 521 -14.27 -4.64 -31.47
N ASN A 522 -14.95 -4.08 -30.47
CA ASN A 522 -15.99 -3.08 -30.68
C ASN A 522 -15.40 -1.79 -31.27
N ASP A 523 -16.06 -1.25 -32.29
CA ASP A 523 -15.56 -0.07 -33.02
C ASP A 523 -15.40 1.18 -32.14
N PHE A 524 -16.28 1.40 -31.16
CA PHE A 524 -16.14 2.54 -30.25
C PHE A 524 -14.95 2.35 -29.31
N VAL A 525 -14.79 1.15 -28.73
CA VAL A 525 -13.70 0.81 -27.81
C VAL A 525 -12.35 0.96 -28.52
N ARG A 526 -12.21 0.32 -29.69
CA ARG A 526 -10.99 0.35 -30.52
C ARG A 526 -10.63 1.77 -30.94
N ASN A 527 -11.56 2.51 -31.52
CA ASN A 527 -11.27 3.84 -32.06
C ASN A 527 -11.05 4.90 -30.98
N CYS A 528 -11.52 4.68 -29.76
CA CYS A 528 -11.22 5.54 -28.63
C CYS A 528 -9.94 5.16 -27.87
N ASN A 529 -9.17 4.18 -28.38
CA ASN A 529 -7.91 3.72 -27.78
C ASN A 529 -8.06 3.36 -26.29
N ILE A 530 -9.16 2.70 -25.94
CA ILE A 530 -9.32 2.14 -24.60
C ILE A 530 -8.31 0.99 -24.49
N MET A 531 -7.37 1.11 -23.54
CA MET A 531 -6.20 0.25 -23.49
C MET A 531 -6.56 -1.23 -23.38
N ASP A 532 -6.06 -2.01 -24.33
CA ASP A 532 -5.84 -3.46 -24.21
C ASP A 532 -4.45 -3.60 -23.59
N SER A 533 -4.37 -3.82 -22.28
CA SER A 533 -3.09 -3.95 -21.56
C SER A 533 -2.83 -5.40 -21.21
#